data_AF-A0A2V6YFJ1-F1
#
_entry.id   AF-A0A2V6YFJ1-F1
#
_cell.length_a   1.000
_cell.length_b   1.000
_cell.length_c   1.000
_cell.angle_alpha   90.00
_cell.angle_beta   90.00
_cell.angle_gamma   90.00
#
_symmetry.space_group_name_H-M   'P 1'
#
loop_
_entity.id
_entity.type
_entity.pdbx_description
1 polymer ?
#
loop_
_entity_poly.entity_id
_entity_poly.type
_entity_poly.pdbx_seq_one_letter_code
_entity_poly.pdbx_strand_id
1 'polypeptide(L)'
;MFGAGGLCHVDCRRPRVLSTEERALLFLHCGDHTVECAPCASSFRLSELGSDLRGRTNLCPQCRQDLTDGVRAHLYKCDMVSEEVRRRAQAVRVASERLVKESSEPGDASDVLRQDVGTALQALQEAMRRSSPG
;
A
#
# COMPACT_ATOMS: atom_id res chain seq x y z
N MET A 1 -5.21 15.16 28.73
CA MET A 1 -3.88 14.78 28.19
C MET A 1 -4.03 13.45 27.48
N PHE A 2 -4.16 13.46 26.15
CA PHE A 2 -4.28 12.23 25.36
C PHE A 2 -2.92 11.95 24.71
N GLY A 3 -2.34 10.82 25.08
CA GLY A 3 -1.00 10.39 24.69
C GLY A 3 -0.87 10.25 23.18
N ALA A 4 0.29 10.68 22.68
CA ALA A 4 0.69 10.61 21.29
C ALA A 4 0.48 9.19 20.73
N GLY A 5 -0.53 9.06 19.88
CA GLY A 5 -0.65 7.91 18.98
C GLY A 5 0.51 7.97 18.01
N GLY A 6 1.61 7.28 18.35
CA GLY A 6 2.70 7.03 17.43
C GLY A 6 2.12 6.30 16.22
N LEU A 7 1.95 7.03 15.12
CA LEU A 7 1.67 6.46 13.82
C LEU A 7 2.83 5.53 13.50
N CYS A 8 2.62 4.23 13.71
CA CYS A 8 3.56 3.24 13.25
C CYS A 8 3.57 3.34 11.72
N HIS A 9 4.69 3.79 11.18
CA HIS A 9 4.93 3.81 9.75
C HIS A 9 4.78 2.38 9.22
N VAL A 10 3.62 2.07 8.64
CA VAL A 10 3.41 0.84 7.87
C VAL A 10 4.36 0.96 6.69
N ASP A 11 5.37 0.10 6.61
CA ASP A 11 6.34 0.06 5.51
C ASP A 11 5.68 0.30 4.13
N CYS A 12 5.69 1.55 3.65
CA CYS A 12 5.05 1.98 2.41
C CYS A 12 5.75 1.42 1.15
N ARG A 13 6.86 0.69 1.33
CA ARG A 13 7.75 0.28 0.23
C ARG A 13 7.31 -0.95 -0.53
N ARG A 14 6.23 -1.64 -0.12
CA ARG A 14 5.57 -2.70 -0.91
C ARG A 14 4.30 -3.14 -0.20
N PRO A 15 3.16 -3.28 -0.91
CA PRO A 15 2.03 -4.01 -0.34
C PRO A 15 2.49 -5.46 -0.10
N ARG A 16 2.79 -5.81 1.16
CA ARG A 16 3.02 -7.19 1.62
C ARG A 16 1.73 -8.02 1.60
N VAL A 17 0.64 -7.42 1.13
CA VAL A 17 -0.66 -8.04 0.96
C VAL A 17 -0.98 -8.00 -0.54
N LEU A 18 -1.50 -9.10 -1.05
CA LEU A 18 -2.00 -9.17 -2.41
C LEU A 18 -3.23 -8.27 -2.59
N SER A 19 -3.36 -7.61 -3.73
CA SER A 19 -4.57 -6.84 -4.06
C SER A 19 -5.80 -7.75 -4.14
N THR A 20 -6.99 -7.15 -4.07
CA THR A 20 -8.26 -7.90 -4.21
C THR A 20 -8.30 -8.67 -5.53
N GLU A 21 -7.79 -8.08 -6.61
CA GLU A 21 -7.68 -8.69 -7.93
C GLU A 21 -6.65 -9.83 -7.95
N GLU A 22 -5.45 -9.62 -7.39
CA GLU A 22 -4.43 -10.68 -7.27
C GLU A 22 -4.97 -11.89 -6.48
N ARG A 23 -5.74 -11.64 -5.42
CA ARG A 23 -6.40 -12.68 -4.62
C ARG A 23 -7.51 -13.41 -5.39
N ALA A 24 -8.31 -12.68 -6.17
CA ALA A 24 -9.35 -13.29 -7.00
C ALA A 24 -8.73 -14.20 -8.08
N LEU A 25 -7.63 -13.77 -8.71
CA LEU A 25 -6.95 -14.56 -9.73
C LEU A 25 -6.27 -15.81 -9.16
N LEU A 26 -5.70 -15.71 -7.97
CA LEU A 26 -5.22 -16.87 -7.24
C LEU A 26 -6.33 -17.90 -7.02
N PHE A 27 -7.46 -17.43 -6.50
CA PHE A 27 -8.59 -18.31 -6.16
C PHE A 27 -9.22 -18.95 -7.40
N LEU A 28 -9.33 -18.20 -8.50
CA LEU A 28 -10.02 -18.65 -9.72
C LEU A 28 -9.14 -19.48 -10.65
N HIS A 29 -7.83 -19.22 -10.69
CA HIS A 29 -6.96 -19.77 -11.74
C HIS A 29 -5.64 -20.38 -11.25
N CYS A 30 -5.13 -20.03 -10.06
CA CYS A 30 -3.78 -20.44 -9.64
C CYS A 30 -3.76 -21.25 -8.35
N GLY A 31 -4.90 -21.69 -7.82
CA GLY A 31 -4.97 -22.43 -6.55
C GLY A 31 -4.13 -23.72 -6.54
N ASP A 32 -4.10 -24.43 -7.65
CA ASP A 32 -3.34 -25.69 -7.82
C ASP A 32 -1.87 -25.50 -8.18
N HIS A 33 -1.42 -24.26 -8.41
CA HIS A 33 -0.04 -23.98 -8.76
C HIS A 33 0.85 -23.93 -7.53
N THR A 34 2.11 -24.30 -7.72
CA THR A 34 3.08 -24.41 -6.63
C THR A 34 4.03 -23.22 -6.58
N VAL A 35 4.36 -22.79 -5.36
CA VAL A 35 5.41 -21.81 -5.09
C VAL A 35 6.46 -22.43 -4.17
N GLU A 36 7.72 -22.18 -4.50
CA GLU A 36 8.85 -22.67 -3.73
C GLU A 36 9.14 -21.77 -2.54
N CYS A 37 9.34 -22.40 -1.39
CA CYS A 37 9.86 -21.76 -0.20
C CYS A 37 11.38 -21.97 -0.14
N ALA A 38 12.18 -20.94 -0.45
CA ALA A 38 13.64 -21.04 -0.42
C ALA A 38 14.21 -21.55 0.94
N PRO A 39 13.69 -21.12 2.11
CA PRO A 39 14.12 -21.67 3.39
C PRO A 39 13.82 -23.16 3.59
N CYS A 40 12.71 -23.66 3.05
CA CYS A 40 12.30 -25.05 3.22
C CYS A 40 12.73 -25.95 2.06
N ALA A 41 13.29 -25.37 0.99
CA ALA A 41 13.57 -26.03 -0.30
C ALA A 41 12.39 -26.89 -0.79
N SER A 42 11.17 -26.49 -0.46
CA SER A 42 9.94 -27.26 -0.68
C SER A 42 8.95 -26.41 -1.44
N SER A 43 8.26 -27.03 -2.38
CA SER A 43 7.16 -26.43 -3.12
C SER A 43 5.85 -26.72 -2.42
N PHE A 44 5.02 -25.69 -2.28
CA PHE A 44 3.69 -25.79 -1.69
C PHE A 44 2.66 -25.28 -2.68
N ARG A 45 1.47 -25.88 -2.71
CA ARG A 45 0.38 -25.34 -3.52
C ARG A 45 -0.07 -24.02 -2.93
N LEU A 46 -0.49 -23.11 -3.80
CA LEU A 46 -1.01 -21.81 -3.40
C LEU A 46 -2.27 -21.95 -2.52
N SER A 47 -3.09 -22.98 -2.75
CA SER A 47 -4.22 -23.35 -1.89
C SER A 47 -3.83 -23.86 -0.50
N GLU A 48 -2.60 -24.37 -0.34
CA GLU A 48 -2.08 -24.91 0.93
C GLU A 48 -1.38 -23.84 1.77
N LEU A 49 -1.16 -22.64 1.21
CA LEU A 49 -0.52 -21.57 1.94
C LEU A 49 -1.42 -21.05 3.06
N GLY A 50 -0.82 -20.96 4.25
CA GLY A 50 -1.52 -20.60 5.46
C GLY A 50 -1.88 -19.12 5.53
N SER A 51 -2.88 -18.84 6.36
CA SER A 51 -3.19 -17.50 6.84
C SER A 51 -2.82 -17.40 8.32
N ASP A 52 -2.25 -16.27 8.76
CA ASP A 52 -1.99 -15.99 10.18
C ASP A 52 -3.20 -15.27 10.82
N LEU A 53 -3.27 -15.29 12.15
CA LEU A 53 -4.29 -14.65 12.99
C LEU A 53 -4.40 -13.13 12.76
N ARG A 54 -3.36 -12.52 12.18
CA ARG A 54 -3.32 -11.10 11.78
C ARG A 54 -3.86 -10.85 10.36
N GLY A 55 -4.46 -11.85 9.72
CA GLY A 55 -5.01 -11.74 8.36
C GLY A 55 -3.94 -11.71 7.25
N ARG A 56 -2.68 -12.02 7.57
CA ARG A 56 -1.63 -12.22 6.56
C ARG A 56 -1.85 -13.56 5.88
N THR A 57 -1.96 -13.55 4.56
CA THR A 57 -2.17 -14.74 3.73
C THR A 57 -0.86 -15.14 3.04
N ASN A 58 -0.77 -16.35 2.48
CA ASN A 58 0.39 -16.84 1.71
C ASN A 58 1.64 -17.17 2.55
N LEU A 59 1.45 -17.65 3.77
CA LEU A 59 2.56 -18.07 4.62
C LEU A 59 2.94 -19.53 4.35
N CYS A 60 4.23 -19.82 4.39
CA CYS A 60 4.73 -21.19 4.36
C CYS A 60 4.18 -21.98 5.58
N PRO A 61 3.59 -23.17 5.40
CA PRO A 61 3.05 -23.96 6.51
C PRO A 61 4.14 -24.48 7.46
N GLN A 62 5.39 -24.60 6.99
CA GLN A 62 6.51 -25.13 7.77
C GLN A 62 7.26 -24.03 8.54
N CYS A 63 7.76 -23.01 7.84
CA CYS A 63 8.60 -21.97 8.43
C CYS A 63 7.88 -20.64 8.69
N ARG A 64 6.60 -20.52 8.29
CA ARG A 64 5.80 -19.27 8.35
C ARG A 64 6.43 -18.06 7.64
N GLN A 65 7.39 -18.30 6.76
CA GLN A 65 7.94 -17.26 5.89
C GLN A 65 6.84 -16.73 4.97
N ASP A 66 6.81 -15.42 4.78
CA ASP A 66 5.92 -14.75 3.84
C ASP A 66 6.37 -15.05 2.40
N LEU A 67 5.53 -15.78 1.67
CA LEU A 67 5.76 -16.13 0.26
C LEU A 67 5.03 -15.19 -0.70
N THR A 68 4.42 -14.10 -0.21
CA THR A 68 3.61 -13.18 -1.02
C THR A 68 4.35 -12.65 -2.26
N ASP A 69 5.64 -12.35 -2.15
CA ASP A 69 6.44 -11.92 -3.31
C ASP A 69 6.63 -13.04 -4.35
N GLY A 70 6.78 -14.29 -3.91
CA GLY A 70 6.85 -15.46 -4.80
C GLY A 70 5.51 -15.76 -5.47
N VAL A 71 4.41 -15.64 -4.70
CA VAL A 71 3.04 -15.74 -5.22
C VAL A 71 2.75 -14.66 -6.26
N ARG A 72 3.15 -13.41 -5.99
CA ARG A 72 3.01 -12.29 -6.92
C ARG A 72 3.85 -12.50 -8.19
N ALA A 73 5.08 -12.97 -8.05
CA ALA A 73 5.94 -13.29 -9.20
C ALA A 73 5.34 -14.42 -10.06
N HIS A 74 4.70 -15.41 -9.43
CA HIS A 74 3.94 -16.44 -10.13
C HIS A 74 2.77 -15.85 -10.92
N LEU A 75 1.93 -15.01 -10.30
CA LEU A 75 0.79 -14.38 -10.97
C LEU A 75 1.18 -13.61 -12.24
N TYR A 76 2.32 -12.91 -12.22
CA TYR A 76 2.80 -12.17 -13.40
C TYR A 76 3.36 -13.06 -14.51
N LYS A 77 3.80 -14.28 -14.19
CA LYS A 77 4.37 -15.24 -15.13
C LYS A 77 3.40 -16.35 -15.54
N CYS A 78 2.29 -16.49 -14.84
CA CYS A 78 1.33 -17.58 -15.05
C CYS A 78 0.54 -17.36 -16.34
N ASP A 79 0.79 -18.20 -17.34
CA ASP A 79 0.15 -18.14 -18.66
C ASP A 79 -1.37 -18.36 -18.61
N MET A 80 -1.89 -18.99 -17.54
CA MET A 80 -3.33 -19.12 -17.32
C MET A 80 -4.00 -17.79 -16.94
N VAL A 81 -3.27 -16.84 -16.34
CA VAL A 81 -3.74 -15.47 -16.15
C VAL A 81 -3.48 -14.74 -17.46
N SER A 82 -4.44 -14.84 -18.39
CA SER A 82 -4.34 -14.31 -19.75
C SER A 82 -3.87 -12.85 -19.79
N GLU A 83 -3.14 -12.49 -20.86
CA GLU A 83 -2.63 -11.13 -21.10
C GLU A 83 -3.65 -10.02 -20.83
N GLU A 84 -4.93 -10.26 -21.13
CA GLU A 84 -6.01 -9.29 -20.96
C GLU A 84 -6.23 -8.89 -19.49
N VAL A 85 -6.11 -9.83 -18.56
CA VAL A 85 -6.22 -9.56 -17.12
C VAL A 85 -4.98 -8.79 -16.66
N ARG A 86 -3.79 -9.15 -17.16
CA ARG A 86 -2.54 -8.45 -16.85
C ARG A 86 -2.58 -6.99 -17.34
N ARG A 87 -3.07 -6.75 -18.56
CA ARG A 87 -3.27 -5.42 -19.14
C ARG A 87 -4.25 -4.58 -18.33
N ARG A 88 -5.39 -5.15 -17.94
CA ARG A 88 -6.40 -4.44 -17.14
C ARG A 88 -5.91 -4.08 -15.75
N ALA A 89 -5.22 -5.01 -15.06
CA ALA A 89 -4.63 -4.72 -13.76
C ALA A 89 -3.57 -3.59 -13.83
N GLN A 90 -2.74 -3.58 -14.88
CA GLN A 90 -1.76 -2.51 -15.09
C GLN A 90 -2.41 -1.16 -15.38
N ALA A 91 -3.47 -1.13 -16.21
CA ALA A 91 -4.22 0.09 -16.49
C ALA A 91 -4.89 0.68 -15.24
N VAL A 92 -5.48 -0.16 -14.38
CA VAL A 92 -6.09 0.27 -13.12
C VAL A 92 -5.04 0.88 -12.18
N ARG A 93 -3.84 0.31 -12.10
CA ARG A 93 -2.76 0.84 -11.24
C ARG A 93 -2.30 2.23 -11.67
N VAL A 94 -2.06 2.41 -12.96
CA VAL A 94 -1.68 3.73 -13.51
C VAL A 94 -2.78 4.76 -13.31
N ALA A 95 -4.05 4.37 -13.49
CA ALA A 95 -5.17 5.25 -13.23
C ALA A 95 -5.26 5.65 -11.75
N SER A 96 -5.11 4.70 -10.82
CA SER A 96 -5.11 4.98 -9.38
C SER A 96 -3.96 5.90 -8.96
N GLU A 97 -2.74 5.69 -9.48
CA GLU A 97 -1.58 6.56 -9.20
C GLU A 97 -1.81 7.99 -9.68
N ARG A 98 -2.42 8.16 -10.85
CA ARG A 98 -2.82 9.47 -11.37
C ARG A 98 -3.87 10.14 -10.49
N LEU A 99 -4.92 9.42 -10.12
CA LEU A 99 -5.99 9.95 -9.28
C LEU A 99 -5.49 10.34 -7.89
N VAL A 100 -4.58 9.55 -7.30
CA VAL A 100 -3.94 9.92 -6.03
C VAL A 100 -3.17 11.23 -6.19
N LYS A 101 -2.36 11.36 -7.26
CA LYS A 101 -1.62 12.60 -7.53
C LYS A 101 -2.56 13.80 -7.72
N GLU A 102 -3.58 13.65 -8.55
CA GLU A 102 -4.60 14.69 -8.80
C GLU A 102 -5.37 15.05 -7.52
N SER A 103 -5.56 14.10 -6.58
CA SER A 103 -6.20 14.37 -5.28
C SER A 103 -5.29 15.06 -4.25
N SER A 104 -3.98 14.87 -4.35
CA SER A 104 -3.00 15.50 -3.46
C SER A 104 -2.77 16.97 -3.79
N GLU A 105 -2.81 17.35 -5.07
CA GLU A 105 -2.56 18.72 -5.53
C GLU A 105 -3.47 19.79 -4.86
N PRO A 106 -4.79 19.59 -4.72
CA PRO A 106 -5.67 20.50 -3.97
C PRO A 106 -5.37 20.55 -2.46
N GLY A 107 -4.93 19.44 -1.88
CA GLY A 107 -4.55 19.35 -0.47
C GLY A 107 -3.32 20.21 -0.19
N ASP A 108 -2.27 20.02 -0.99
CA ASP A 108 -1.04 20.79 -0.92
C ASP A 108 -1.30 22.29 -1.12
N ALA A 109 -2.15 22.64 -2.09
CA ALA A 109 -2.54 24.04 -2.33
C ALA A 109 -3.29 24.65 -1.13
N SER A 110 -4.20 23.90 -0.50
CA SER A 110 -4.92 24.37 0.68
C SER A 110 -4.00 24.56 1.90
N ASP A 111 -2.98 23.72 2.05
CA ASP A 111 -2.04 23.81 3.16
C ASP A 111 -1.09 25.00 3.01
N VAL A 112 -0.64 25.29 1.79
CA VAL A 112 0.12 26.51 1.49
C VAL A 112 -0.71 27.76 1.84
N LEU A 113 -1.97 27.83 1.40
CA LEU A 113 -2.85 28.96 1.70
C LEU A 113 -3.09 29.13 3.21
N ARG A 114 -3.21 28.04 3.97
CA ARG A 114 -3.33 28.10 5.44
C ARG A 114 -2.07 28.65 6.09
N GLN A 115 -0.90 28.24 5.60
CA GLN A 115 0.37 28.74 6.10
C GLN A 115 0.53 30.24 5.82
N ASP A 116 0.13 30.70 4.63
CA ASP A 116 0.17 32.11 4.25
C ASP A 116 -0.75 32.96 5.13
N VAL A 117 -1.99 32.52 5.37
CA VAL A 117 -2.92 33.19 6.28
C VAL A 117 -2.35 33.23 7.70
N GLY A 118 -1.77 32.12 8.18
CA GLY A 118 -1.11 32.07 9.49
C GLY A 118 0.03 33.07 9.61
N THR A 119 0.87 33.18 8.58
CA THR A 119 2.01 34.11 8.52
C THR A 119 1.53 35.56 8.50
N ALA A 120 0.49 35.86 7.70
CA ALA A 120 -0.10 37.19 7.63
C ALA A 120 -0.74 37.62 8.97
N LEU A 121 -1.41 36.70 9.66
CA LEU A 121 -1.98 36.95 10.99
C LEU A 121 -0.89 37.22 12.03
N GLN A 122 0.21 36.47 12.00
CA GLN A 122 1.35 36.72 12.89
C GLN A 122 1.98 38.08 12.64
N ALA A 123 2.19 38.45 11.37
CA ALA A 123 2.71 39.76 11.00
C ALA A 123 1.78 40.90 11.45
N LEU A 124 0.46 40.73 11.32
CA LEU A 124 -0.53 41.68 11.80
C LEU A 124 -0.48 41.83 13.33
N GLN A 125 -0.41 40.72 14.06
CA GLN A 125 -0.31 40.73 15.53
C GLN A 125 0.97 41.42 16.01
N GLU A 126 2.09 41.17 15.35
CA GLU A 126 3.36 41.83 15.66
C GLU A 126 3.32 43.33 15.37
N ALA A 127 2.72 43.74 14.24
CA ALA A 127 2.53 45.15 13.91
C ALA A 127 1.65 45.86 14.96
N MET A 128 0.54 45.24 15.36
CA MET A 128 -0.35 45.77 16.41
C MET A 128 0.36 45.91 17.76
N ARG A 129 1.21 44.93 18.13
CA ARG A 129 2.03 45.00 19.36
C ARG A 129 3.06 46.12 19.30
N ARG A 130 3.68 46.36 18.14
CA ARG A 130 4.66 47.45 17.96
C ARG A 130 4.01 48.83 17.88
N SER A 131 2.78 48.92 17.38
CA SER A 131 2.04 50.18 17.25
C SER A 131 1.29 50.59 18.50
N SER A 132 1.25 49.75 19.54
CA SER A 132 0.73 50.11 20.86
C SER A 132 1.90 50.65 21.69
N PRO A 133 2.09 51.98 21.81
CA PRO A 133 3.06 52.52 22.75
C PRO A 133 2.49 52.29 24.15
N GLY A 134 3.32 51.80 25.06
CA GLY A 134 3.05 51.90 26.49
C GLY A 134 3.05 53.36 26.95
#